data_AF-A0A926VU73-F1
#
_entry.id   AF-A0A926VU73-F1
#
_cell.length_a   1.000
_cell.length_b   1.000
_cell.length_c   1.000
_cell.angle_alpha   90.00
_cell.angle_beta   90.00
_cell.angle_gamma   90.00
#
_symmetry.space_group_name_H-M   'P 1'
#
loop_
_entity.id
_entity.type
_entity.pdbx_description
1 polymer ?
#
loop_
_entity_poly.entity_id
_entity_poly.type
_entity_poly.pdbx_seq_one_letter_code
_entity_poly.pdbx_strand_id
1 'polypeptide(L)'
;MVVNTYFPKRGDIIKLEFGATQQFTVDSIQRAFALYTSGMSFDDIARTMNNELQQQGREQMSYRPVLVISPIQYNRIASLVLVCPITSKAKGLNFEVPLVEGMQTKGVVLADQIKTLDWKARKVKFVESVSQVLIEEVQAKLETLIL
;
A
#
# COMPACT_ATOMS: atom_id res chain seq x y z
N MET A 1 1.69 7.14 -24.69
CA MET A 1 1.40 6.76 -23.29
C MET A 1 1.39 8.03 -22.46
N VAL A 2 0.23 8.46 -21.95
CA VAL A 2 0.17 9.58 -21.01
C VAL A 2 0.63 9.03 -19.67
N VAL A 3 1.85 9.37 -19.26
CA VAL A 3 2.32 9.05 -17.91
C VAL A 3 1.52 9.95 -16.96
N ASN A 4 0.39 9.46 -16.48
CA ASN A 4 -0.40 10.19 -15.49
C ASN A 4 0.47 10.32 -14.24
N THR A 5 1.08 11.48 -14.06
CA THR A 5 2.07 11.71 -13.02
C THR A 5 1.31 12.12 -11.77
N TYR A 6 0.71 11.13 -11.10
CA TYR A 6 0.06 11.34 -9.82
C TYR A 6 1.09 11.83 -8.79
N PHE A 7 0.74 12.89 -8.06
CA PHE A 7 1.50 13.41 -6.93
C PHE A 7 0.64 13.36 -5.68
N PRO A 8 1.08 12.66 -4.62
CA PRO A 8 0.30 12.57 -3.39
C PRO A 8 0.12 13.92 -2.72
N LYS A 9 -1.12 14.27 -2.40
CA LYS A 9 -1.51 15.48 -1.70
C LYS A 9 -2.01 15.14 -0.30
N ARG A 10 -1.92 16.09 0.62
CA ARG A 10 -2.59 15.98 1.92
C ARG A 10 -4.07 15.65 1.68
N GLY A 11 -4.59 14.67 2.42
CA GLY A 11 -5.96 14.19 2.27
C GLY A 11 -6.13 13.06 1.27
N ASP A 12 -5.12 12.71 0.48
CA ASP A 12 -5.20 11.54 -0.38
C ASP A 12 -5.05 10.26 0.44
N ILE A 13 -5.93 9.30 0.18
CA ILE A 13 -5.70 7.91 0.53
C ILE A 13 -4.94 7.28 -0.64
N ILE A 14 -3.77 6.73 -0.32
CA ILE A 14 -2.92 6.03 -1.27
C ILE A 14 -2.74 4.57 -0.85
N LYS A 15 -2.57 3.71 -1.85
CA LYS A 15 -2.17 2.33 -1.64
C LYS A 15 -0.74 2.11 -2.12
N LEU A 16 0.02 1.34 -1.37
CA LEU A 16 1.34 0.89 -1.76
C LEU A 16 1.19 -0.21 -2.81
N GLU A 17 1.84 -0.07 -3.96
CA GLU A 17 2.10 -1.24 -4.79
C GLU A 17 3.37 -1.91 -4.25
N PHE A 18 3.20 -2.99 -3.50
CA PHE A 18 4.26 -3.96 -3.39
C PHE A 18 4.35 -4.65 -4.75
N GLY A 19 5.12 -4.03 -5.65
CA GLY A 19 5.52 -4.69 -6.88
C GLY A 19 6.25 -5.96 -6.48
N ALA A 20 5.67 -7.11 -6.86
CA ALA A 20 6.44 -8.32 -7.00
C ALA A 20 7.62 -7.97 -7.91
N THR A 21 8.77 -7.68 -7.33
CA THR A 21 9.98 -8.15 -7.99
C THR A 21 9.90 -9.64 -7.74
N GLN A 22 9.25 -10.39 -8.63
CA GLN A 22 9.42 -11.83 -8.71
C GLN A 22 10.90 -12.01 -9.04
N GLN A 23 11.72 -11.98 -8.00
CA GLN A 23 13.09 -12.42 -8.11
C GLN A 23 12.99 -13.93 -8.30
N PHE A 24 13.56 -14.43 -9.39
CA PHE A 24 13.78 -15.87 -9.52
C PHE A 24 14.63 -16.29 -8.31
N THR A 25 14.01 -17.01 -7.37
CA THR A 25 14.73 -17.61 -6.25
C THR A 25 15.42 -18.88 -6.75
N VAL A 26 16.51 -19.28 -6.08
CA VAL A 26 17.20 -20.54 -6.39
C VAL A 26 16.22 -21.71 -6.39
N ASP A 27 15.30 -21.74 -5.43
CA ASP A 27 14.26 -22.77 -5.31
C ASP A 27 13.29 -22.77 -6.50
N SER A 28 12.89 -21.58 -7.00
CA SER A 28 12.02 -21.48 -8.18
C SER A 28 12.71 -22.00 -9.44
N ILE A 29 14.02 -21.78 -9.58
CA ILE A 29 14.82 -22.29 -10.69
C ILE A 29 14.99 -23.81 -10.58
N GLN A 30 15.32 -24.33 -9.40
CA GLN A 30 15.42 -25.77 -9.14
C GLN A 30 14.09 -26.48 -9.41
N ARG A 31 12.97 -25.87 -9.03
CA ARG A 31 11.62 -26.38 -9.29
C ARG A 31 11.32 -26.44 -10.79
N ALA A 32 11.60 -25.37 -11.53
CA ALA A 32 11.44 -25.34 -12.98
C ALA A 32 12.25 -26.45 -13.66
N PHE A 33 13.50 -26.64 -13.22
CA PHE A 33 14.40 -27.66 -13.75
C PHE A 33 13.92 -29.09 -13.45
N ALA A 34 13.39 -29.34 -12.24
CA ALA A 34 12.80 -30.63 -11.89
C ALA A 34 11.58 -30.97 -12.77
N LEU A 35 10.70 -30.00 -13.01
CA LEU A 35 9.54 -30.16 -13.88
C LEU A 35 9.95 -30.42 -15.33
N TYR A 36 10.97 -29.70 -15.83
CA TYR A 36 11.55 -29.95 -17.14
C TYR A 36 12.14 -31.36 -17.27
N THR A 37 12.88 -31.81 -16.25
CA THR A 37 13.48 -33.15 -16.22
C THR A 37 12.43 -34.26 -16.17
N SER A 38 11.22 -33.97 -15.64
CA SER A 38 10.07 -34.89 -15.69
C SER A 38 9.37 -34.97 -17.06
N GLY A 39 9.86 -34.26 -18.08
CA GLY A 39 9.33 -34.29 -19.44
C GLY A 39 8.16 -33.33 -19.69
N MET A 40 7.93 -32.37 -18.78
CA MET A 40 6.88 -31.36 -18.93
C MET A 40 7.26 -30.31 -20.00
N SER A 41 6.29 -29.89 -20.81
CA SER A 41 6.48 -28.80 -21.78
C SER A 41 6.72 -27.46 -21.09
N PHE A 42 7.49 -26.56 -21.72
CA PHE A 42 7.73 -25.22 -21.19
C PHE A 42 6.45 -24.42 -20.90
N ASP A 43 5.39 -24.59 -21.72
CA ASP A 43 4.10 -23.91 -21.49
C ASP A 43 3.42 -24.43 -20.21
N ASP A 44 3.48 -25.75 -19.99
CA ASP A 44 2.90 -26.40 -18.82
C ASP A 44 3.69 -26.10 -17.54
N ILE A 45 5.02 -25.99 -17.64
CA ILE A 45 5.88 -25.55 -16.53
C ILE A 45 5.51 -24.12 -16.14
N ALA A 46 5.40 -23.21 -17.13
CA ALA A 46 5.03 -21.83 -16.88
C ALA A 46 3.64 -21.73 -16.23
N ARG A 47 2.65 -22.50 -16.71
CA ARG A 47 1.31 -22.58 -16.09
C ARG A 47 1.36 -23.11 -14.67
N THR A 48 2.09 -24.20 -14.43
CA THR A 48 2.20 -24.85 -13.12
C THR A 48 2.84 -23.92 -12.10
N MET A 49 3.99 -23.31 -12.45
CA MET A 49 4.67 -22.38 -11.57
C MET A 49 3.82 -21.13 -11.28
N ASN A 50 3.14 -20.58 -12.29
CA ASN A 50 2.23 -19.45 -12.08
C ASN A 50 1.07 -19.80 -11.14
N ASN A 51 0.51 -21.00 -11.25
CA ASN A 51 -0.54 -21.46 -10.34
C ASN A 51 -0.02 -21.67 -8.90
N GLU A 52 1.16 -22.26 -8.72
CA GLU A 52 1.81 -22.43 -7.41
C GLU A 52 2.09 -21.06 -6.75
N LEU A 53 2.58 -20.09 -7.52
CA LEU A 53 2.80 -18.72 -7.07
C LEU A 53 1.49 -18.01 -6.68
N GLN A 54 0.39 -18.26 -7.39
CA GLN A 54 -0.93 -17.72 -7.01
C GLN A 54 -1.49 -18.36 -5.74
N GLN A 55 -1.24 -19.64 -5.49
CA GLN A 55 -1.67 -20.32 -4.27
C GLN A 55 -0.92 -19.81 -3.02
N GLN A 56 0.38 -19.52 -3.15
CA GLN A 56 1.14 -18.82 -2.10
C GLN A 56 0.71 -17.33 -1.95
N GLY A 57 0.10 -16.77 -2.99
CA GLY A 57 -0.31 -15.37 -3.11
C GLY A 57 -1.60 -14.96 -2.39
N ARG A 58 -2.28 -15.84 -1.63
CA ARG A 58 -3.38 -15.40 -0.75
C ARG A 58 -2.89 -14.76 0.56
N GLU A 59 -1.66 -15.04 0.99
CA GLU A 59 -1.18 -14.67 2.34
C GLU A 59 -0.12 -13.54 2.37
N GLN A 60 0.44 -13.11 1.24
CA GLN A 60 1.31 -11.93 1.23
C GLN A 60 1.06 -10.99 0.04
N MET A 61 -0.02 -10.22 0.14
CA MET A 61 -0.05 -8.86 -0.42
C MET A 61 -1.09 -8.03 0.34
N SER A 62 -0.82 -7.76 1.63
CA SER A 62 -1.73 -6.97 2.45
C SER A 62 -1.93 -5.60 1.83
N TYR A 63 -3.14 -5.35 1.31
CA TYR A 63 -3.63 -4.04 0.94
C TYR A 63 -3.54 -3.15 2.18
N ARG A 64 -2.63 -2.17 2.16
CA ARG A 64 -2.41 -1.23 3.27
C ARG A 64 -2.63 0.19 2.77
N PRO A 65 -3.90 0.65 2.77
CA PRO A 65 -4.20 2.05 2.49
C PRO A 65 -3.61 2.93 3.60
N VAL A 66 -3.12 4.10 3.23
CA VAL A 66 -2.59 5.10 4.14
C VAL A 66 -3.11 6.47 3.73
N LEU A 67 -3.39 7.32 4.71
CA LEU A 67 -3.77 8.72 4.51
C LEU A 67 -2.54 9.60 4.48
N VAL A 68 -2.37 10.44 3.47
CA VAL A 68 -1.29 11.43 3.38
C VAL A 68 -1.62 12.66 4.22
N ILE A 69 -0.71 13.02 5.13
CA ILE A 69 -0.87 14.18 6.02
C ILE A 69 0.09 15.33 5.69
N SER A 70 1.23 15.04 5.04
CA SER A 70 2.19 16.07 4.65
C SER A 70 1.68 16.94 3.48
N PRO A 71 2.01 18.25 3.47
CA PRO A 71 1.57 19.15 2.41
C PRO A 71 2.25 18.82 1.07
N ILE A 72 1.58 19.12 -0.04
CA ILE A 72 2.06 18.80 -1.40
C ILE A 72 3.44 19.43 -1.69
N GLN A 73 3.72 20.61 -1.13
CA GLN A 73 4.99 21.31 -1.28
C GLN A 73 6.15 20.46 -0.74
N TYR A 74 5.97 19.84 0.44
CA TYR A 74 6.93 18.91 1.00
C TYR A 74 7.06 17.65 0.14
N ASN A 75 5.92 17.07 -0.25
CA ASN A 75 5.87 15.78 -0.96
C ASN A 75 6.60 15.81 -2.32
N ARG A 76 6.56 16.96 -3.00
CA ARG A 76 7.19 17.16 -4.31
C ARG A 76 8.71 17.29 -4.21
N ILE A 77 9.22 17.97 -3.19
CA ILE A 77 10.65 18.22 -3.02
C ILE A 77 11.35 16.95 -2.53
N ALA A 78 10.81 16.33 -1.48
CA ALA A 78 11.50 15.26 -0.78
C ALA A 78 11.38 13.88 -1.45
N SER A 79 10.43 13.70 -2.40
CA SER A 79 9.94 12.36 -2.82
C SER A 79 9.43 11.49 -1.65
N LEU A 80 9.24 12.10 -0.49
CA LEU A 80 8.75 11.48 0.74
C LEU A 80 7.36 12.01 1.07
N VAL A 81 6.54 11.17 1.67
CA VAL A 81 5.24 11.56 2.25
C VAL A 81 5.20 11.14 3.71
N LEU A 82 4.61 11.98 4.55
CA LEU A 82 4.16 11.60 5.89
C LEU A 82 2.74 11.08 5.77
N VAL A 83 2.48 9.92 6.36
CA VAL A 83 1.19 9.25 6.26
C VAL A 83 0.75 8.65 7.59
N CYS A 84 -0.55 8.43 7.73
CA CYS A 84 -1.16 7.64 8.80
C CYS A 84 -1.77 6.36 8.22
N PRO A 85 -1.45 5.16 8.76
CA PRO A 85 -2.04 3.90 8.34
C PRO A 85 -3.55 3.85 8.52
N ILE A 86 -4.22 3.11 7.64
CA ILE A 86 -5.65 2.79 7.76
C ILE A 86 -5.82 1.29 8.01
N THR A 87 -6.70 0.94 8.96
CA THR A 87 -7.06 -0.45 9.27
C THR A 87 -8.57 -0.62 9.25
N SER A 88 -9.05 -1.74 8.71
CA SER A 88 -10.46 -2.13 8.82
C SER A 88 -10.86 -2.58 10.23
N LYS A 89 -9.88 -2.91 11.07
CA LYS A 89 -10.09 -3.36 12.45
C LYS A 89 -10.02 -2.17 13.40
N ALA A 90 -11.16 -1.50 13.60
CA ALA A 90 -11.31 -0.50 14.65
C ALA A 90 -11.28 -1.18 16.03
N LYS A 91 -10.58 -0.57 16.99
CA LYS A 91 -10.51 -1.02 18.38
C LYS A 91 -11.14 -0.02 19.36
N GLY A 92 -11.57 1.15 18.88
CA GLY A 92 -12.14 2.21 19.71
C GLY A 92 -11.09 2.93 20.55
N LEU A 93 -9.84 2.99 20.08
CA LEU A 93 -8.75 3.68 20.77
C LEU A 93 -8.82 5.19 20.52
N ASN A 94 -8.28 5.99 21.45
CA ASN A 94 -8.39 7.46 21.43
C ASN A 94 -7.83 8.11 20.15
N PHE A 95 -6.84 7.49 19.49
CA PHE A 95 -6.18 8.00 18.30
C PHE A 95 -6.75 7.46 16.98
N GLU A 96 -7.81 6.65 17.04
CA GLU A 96 -8.52 6.22 15.84
C GLU A 96 -9.43 7.35 15.34
N VAL A 97 -9.36 7.63 14.03
CA VAL A 97 -10.30 8.55 13.35
C VAL A 97 -11.10 7.74 12.33
N PRO A 98 -12.42 7.61 12.50
CA PRO A 98 -13.25 6.81 11.61
C PRO A 98 -13.36 7.44 10.22
N LEU A 99 -13.25 6.60 9.18
CA LEU A 99 -13.60 7.01 7.83
C LEU A 99 -15.12 7.10 7.67
N VAL A 100 -15.58 8.05 6.87
CA VAL A 100 -17.02 8.31 6.67
C VAL A 100 -17.68 7.17 5.88
N GLU A 101 -18.94 6.88 6.18
CA GLU A 101 -19.72 5.94 5.38
C GLU A 101 -19.84 6.40 3.91
N GLY A 102 -19.97 5.44 2.99
CA GLY A 102 -19.97 5.73 1.54
C GLY A 102 -18.59 5.87 0.87
N MET A 103 -17.50 6.01 1.63
CA MET A 103 -16.13 6.00 1.07
C MET A 103 -15.72 4.64 0.49
N GLN A 104 -14.79 4.60 -0.45
CA GLN A 104 -14.28 3.33 -1.01
C GLN A 104 -13.47 2.56 0.05
N THR A 105 -12.65 3.27 0.80
CA THR A 105 -11.82 2.78 1.89
C THR A 105 -12.63 2.74 3.17
N LYS A 106 -12.55 1.63 3.91
CA LYS A 106 -13.30 1.40 5.15
C LYS A 106 -12.36 1.26 6.33
N GLY A 107 -12.86 1.63 7.51
CA GLY A 107 -12.15 1.46 8.78
C GLY A 107 -11.78 2.78 9.42
N VAL A 108 -10.63 2.80 10.09
CA VAL A 108 -10.12 3.93 10.87
C VAL A 108 -8.71 4.30 10.44
N VAL A 109 -8.41 5.60 10.45
CA VAL A 109 -7.04 6.14 10.40
C VAL A 109 -6.42 6.03 11.78
N LEU A 110 -5.19 5.52 11.86
CA LEU A 110 -4.41 5.42 13.09
C LEU A 110 -3.51 6.67 13.21
N ALA A 111 -4.01 7.73 13.83
CA ALA A 111 -3.34 9.03 13.85
C ALA A 111 -2.00 9.01 14.60
N ASP A 112 -1.87 8.15 15.60
CA ASP A 112 -0.65 7.95 16.40
C ASP A 112 0.45 7.16 15.69
N GLN A 113 0.15 6.54 14.53
CA GLN A 113 1.08 5.66 13.83
C GLN A 113 1.70 6.30 12.58
N ILE A 114 2.15 7.56 12.68
CA ILE A 114 2.77 8.28 11.57
C ILE A 114 3.94 7.48 10.98
N LYS A 115 4.00 7.43 9.65
CA LYS A 115 5.13 6.85 8.92
C LYS A 115 5.60 7.80 7.82
N THR A 116 6.88 7.72 7.52
CA THR A 116 7.47 8.35 6.34
C THR A 116 7.67 7.29 5.25
N LEU A 117 7.26 7.59 4.02
CA LEU A 117 7.37 6.68 2.88
C LEU A 117 7.97 7.39 1.67
N ASP A 118 8.84 6.70 0.92
CA ASP A 118 9.19 7.09 -0.45
C ASP A 118 8.07 6.65 -1.39
N TRP A 119 7.25 7.61 -1.83
CA TRP A 119 6.06 7.32 -2.62
C TRP A 119 6.38 6.94 -4.07
N LYS A 120 7.54 7.35 -4.59
CA LYS A 120 7.99 7.02 -5.95
C LYS A 120 8.55 5.61 -5.99
N ALA A 121 9.46 5.27 -5.07
CA ALA A 121 10.03 3.93 -4.98
C ALA A 121 8.97 2.86 -4.67
N ARG A 122 7.95 3.23 -3.87
CA ARG A 122 6.82 2.35 -3.52
C ARG A 122 5.70 2.33 -4.54
N LYS A 123 5.86 3.02 -5.69
CA LYS A 123 4.89 3.07 -6.80
C LYS A 123 3.46 3.26 -6.31
N VAL A 124 3.24 4.25 -5.44
CA VAL A 124 1.94 4.43 -4.79
C VAL A 124 0.86 4.72 -5.83
N LYS A 125 -0.35 4.25 -5.56
CA LYS A 125 -1.54 4.55 -6.36
C LYS A 125 -2.53 5.33 -5.52
N PHE A 126 -3.07 6.39 -6.12
CA PHE A 126 -4.25 7.09 -5.60
C PHE A 126 -5.42 6.11 -5.46
N VAL A 127 -6.20 6.27 -4.40
CA VAL A 127 -7.45 5.54 -4.17
C VAL A 127 -8.61 6.53 -4.19
N GLU A 128 -8.63 7.44 -3.22
CA GLU A 128 -9.65 8.50 -3.07
C GLU A 128 -9.08 9.64 -2.22
N SER A 129 -9.85 10.72 -2.04
CA SER A 129 -9.48 11.81 -1.12
C SER A 129 -10.53 11.92 0.00
N VAL A 130 -10.09 12.30 1.20
CA VAL A 130 -10.96 12.57 2.36
C VAL A 130 -11.41 14.04 2.40
N SER A 131 -12.41 14.32 3.22
CA SER A 131 -12.86 15.70 3.49
C SER A 131 -11.84 16.47 4.34
N GLN A 132 -11.87 17.80 4.24
CA GLN A 132 -11.02 18.69 5.05
C GLN A 132 -11.23 18.50 6.56
N VAL A 133 -12.49 18.26 6.98
CA VAL A 133 -12.83 17.99 8.39
C VAL A 133 -12.11 16.76 8.93
N LEU A 134 -12.02 15.68 8.15
CA LEU A 134 -11.32 14.47 8.57
C LEU A 134 -9.81 14.70 8.67
N ILE A 135 -9.25 15.48 7.76
CA ILE A 135 -7.83 15.87 7.80
C ILE A 135 -7.54 16.63 9.09
N GLU A 136 -8.37 17.62 9.43
CA GLU A 136 -8.23 18.43 10.65
C GLU A 136 -8.36 17.58 11.91
N GLU A 137 -9.28 16.61 11.95
CA GLU A 137 -9.40 15.69 13.08
C GLU A 137 -8.13 14.85 13.28
N VAL A 138 -7.58 14.29 12.19
CA VAL A 138 -6.33 13.53 12.24
C VAL A 138 -5.17 14.42 12.71
N GLN A 139 -5.07 15.64 12.20
CA GLN A 139 -4.03 16.60 12.59
C GLN A 139 -4.15 17.01 14.05
N ALA A 140 -5.35 17.31 14.54
CA ALA A 140 -5.59 17.66 15.94
C ALA A 140 -5.14 16.54 16.88
N LYS A 141 -5.43 15.27 16.55
CA LYS A 141 -4.93 14.13 17.34
C LYS A 141 -3.41 14.01 17.25
N LEU A 142 -2.83 14.24 16.08
CA LEU A 142 -1.39 14.25 15.87
C LEU A 142 -0.69 15.27 16.78
N GLU A 143 -1.22 16.49 16.81
CA GLU A 143 -0.64 17.63 17.51
C GLU A 143 -0.45 17.33 19.00
N THR A 144 -1.40 16.60 19.62
CA THR A 144 -1.28 16.18 21.03
C THR A 144 -0.07 15.28 21.35
N LEU A 145 0.59 14.72 20.33
CA LEU A 145 1.77 13.87 20.48
C LEU A 145 3.09 14.60 20.24
N ILE A 146 3.07 15.73 19.53
CA ILE A 146 4.29 16.37 19.00
C ILE A 146 4.43 17.86 19.34
N LEU A 147 3.38 18.50 19.84
CA LEU A 147 3.36 19.89 20.29
C LEU A 147 3.04 19.96 21.78
#